data_AF-A0A9E9LUJ2-F1
#
_entry.id   AF-A0A9E9LUJ2-F1
#
_cell.length_a   1.000
_cell.length_b   1.000
_cell.length_c   1.000
_cell.angle_alpha   90.00
_cell.angle_beta   90.00
_cell.angle_gamma   90.00
#
_symmetry.space_group_name_H-M   'P 1'
#
loop_
_entity.id
_entity.type
_entity.pdbx_description
1 polymer ?
#
loop_
_entity_poly.entity_id
_entity_poly.type
_entity_poly.pdbx_seq_one_letter_code
_entity_poly.pdbx_strand_id
1 'polypeptide(L)'
;MENTNTFTNQNLFHTQVLTSILKEGAVPPAHQQILQDWAKNIAELNKQDKTAQHAAFLQKILVDILGYQPESTGSAYTLKDMKTLDSYFDAALGQFEKNKNRMVTLVKLMGPTSSSLDVVSGDEKLSLVQLARQHAEEMPEREFFLLSNLDEVRLYSLMHKRTTYERFSLVKMAEDATEYQRFYTLLNAENMLSGKIAQWLHDSVTTGLQDKLMRKHPTLKDVYGPIQPGPAISINDAFVIDQKTYSQLEKEDPKSKEILQAFYPGDSLKRWHSGTRLHWLIYTPKGKVDIDAYPAVKKYLEQFKETLEKREGDQKWYELDHTENTDIPTTTDFRMGIGRIQSEPGFVIGEKLAQYGNESHTISNADYYLFGLLNSTALSKLITTLARQTDDGKYELQAHHVESLPIPDADGLSRGRVGQIAQFCMEKAQDRRDCILHFQGMTAFNLSPEKLGAKLSDRLLNWFELDFDTFRREIISSFGVDIPANDLPTWVAYFEQEKTNIDDFNFVLDRYTGEMDQFIYDAFGLDEDDIALIEQR
;
A
#
# COMPACT_ATOMS: atom_id res chain seq x y z
N MET A 1 -28.19 14.24 11.76
CA MET A 1 -28.86 13.02 12.24
C MET A 1 -27.83 12.21 12.99
N GLU A 2 -27.63 12.50 14.27
CA GLU A 2 -26.74 11.72 15.12
C GLU A 2 -27.56 10.56 15.70
N ASN A 3 -27.13 9.35 15.36
CA ASN A 3 -27.71 8.12 15.85
C ASN A 3 -27.12 7.90 17.25
N THR A 4 -27.85 8.32 18.28
CA THR A 4 -27.45 8.16 19.69
C THR A 4 -27.59 6.69 20.10
N ASN A 5 -26.57 5.88 19.87
CA ASN A 5 -26.34 4.64 20.61
C ASN A 5 -24.84 4.31 20.64
N THR A 6 -24.30 4.24 21.85
CA THR A 6 -22.89 4.09 22.21
C THR A 6 -22.33 2.68 22.01
N PHE A 7 -22.50 2.13 20.82
CA PHE A 7 -21.59 1.15 20.23
C PHE A 7 -21.17 1.75 18.90
N THR A 8 -19.88 1.94 18.67
CA THR A 8 -19.32 2.46 17.41
C THR A 8 -19.64 1.50 16.27
N ASN A 9 -20.86 1.59 15.73
CA ASN A 9 -21.34 0.80 14.61
C ASN A 9 -20.63 1.29 13.35
N GLN A 10 -19.60 0.58 12.92
CA GLN A 10 -19.15 0.67 11.54
C GLN A 10 -20.21 -0.03 10.68
N ASN A 11 -20.96 0.74 9.91
CA ASN A 11 -21.86 0.21 8.89
C ASN A 11 -21.04 -0.55 7.84
N LEU A 12 -21.66 -1.51 7.16
CA LEU A 12 -20.99 -2.30 6.13
C LEU A 12 -20.58 -1.44 4.93
N PHE A 13 -21.40 -0.45 4.55
CA PHE A 13 -21.06 0.51 3.50
C PHE A 13 -20.66 1.86 4.07
N HIS A 14 -19.70 2.50 3.40
CA HIS A 14 -19.19 3.81 3.78
C HIS A 14 -20.25 4.88 3.48
N THR A 15 -20.42 5.86 4.37
CA THR A 15 -21.49 6.87 4.26
C THR A 15 -21.44 7.66 2.96
N GLN A 16 -20.25 7.98 2.45
CA GLN A 16 -20.10 8.71 1.18
C GLN A 16 -20.57 7.87 -0.01
N VAL A 17 -20.30 6.57 -0.01
CA VAL A 17 -20.75 5.64 -1.06
C VAL A 17 -22.26 5.46 -0.96
N LEU A 18 -22.80 5.25 0.24
CA LEU A 18 -24.26 5.16 0.43
C LEU A 18 -24.96 6.43 -0.08
N THR A 19 -24.43 7.61 0.24
CA THR A 19 -25.02 8.88 -0.19
C THR A 19 -24.99 9.04 -1.71
N SER A 20 -23.97 8.52 -2.40
CA SER A 20 -23.88 8.64 -3.86
C SER A 20 -24.81 7.68 -4.62
N ILE A 21 -25.19 6.54 -4.01
CA ILE A 21 -26.05 5.52 -4.65
C ILE A 21 -27.53 5.66 -4.29
N LEU A 22 -27.84 6.26 -3.13
CA LEU A 22 -29.22 6.46 -2.69
C LEU A 22 -29.89 7.53 -3.54
N LYS A 23 -31.07 7.19 -4.07
CA LYS A 23 -31.92 8.13 -4.80
C LYS A 23 -33.04 8.60 -3.89
N GLU A 24 -33.27 9.91 -3.82
CA GLU A 24 -34.47 10.43 -3.17
C GLU A 24 -35.72 9.96 -3.93
N GLY A 25 -36.71 9.45 -3.19
CA GLY A 25 -37.93 8.95 -3.80
C GLY A 25 -38.96 8.49 -2.77
N ALA A 26 -40.23 8.65 -3.12
CA ALA A 26 -41.33 8.10 -2.32
C ALA A 26 -41.35 6.57 -2.41
N VAL A 27 -41.84 5.93 -1.35
CA VAL A 27 -42.11 4.48 -1.36
C VAL A 27 -43.22 4.19 -2.37
N PRO A 28 -43.06 3.24 -3.31
CA PRO A 28 -44.12 2.85 -4.23
C PRO A 28 -45.39 2.46 -3.47
N PRO A 29 -46.60 2.91 -3.88
CA PRO A 29 -47.83 2.66 -3.13
C PRO A 29 -48.11 1.18 -2.82
N ALA A 30 -47.75 0.28 -3.74
CA ALA A 30 -47.88 -1.15 -3.54
C ALA A 30 -46.96 -1.67 -2.41
N HIS A 31 -45.72 -1.19 -2.36
CA HIS A 31 -44.75 -1.58 -1.32
C HIS A 31 -45.12 -0.96 0.03
N GLN A 32 -45.60 0.30 0.02
CA GLN A 32 -46.08 1.00 1.20
C GLN A 32 -47.21 0.24 1.89
N GLN A 33 -48.19 -0.26 1.12
CA GLN A 33 -49.28 -1.07 1.65
C GLN A 33 -48.77 -2.36 2.29
N ILE A 34 -47.85 -3.07 1.63
CA ILE A 34 -47.26 -4.31 2.17
C ILE A 34 -46.52 -4.04 3.48
N LEU A 35 -45.74 -2.96 3.56
CA LEU A 35 -44.99 -2.60 4.76
C LEU A 35 -45.91 -2.21 5.92
N GLN A 36 -46.98 -1.46 5.66
CA GLN A 36 -47.98 -1.10 6.68
C GLN A 36 -48.72 -2.34 7.19
N ASP A 37 -49.13 -3.23 6.29
CA ASP A 37 -49.77 -4.49 6.67
C ASP A 37 -48.81 -5.40 7.43
N TRP A 38 -47.53 -5.44 7.06
CA TRP A 38 -46.49 -6.17 7.79
C TRP A 38 -46.32 -5.63 9.20
N ALA A 39 -46.11 -4.32 9.35
CA ALA A 39 -45.93 -3.64 10.63
C ALA A 39 -47.13 -3.85 11.57
N LYS A 40 -48.36 -3.82 11.03
CA LYS A 40 -49.58 -4.04 11.81
C LYS A 40 -49.75 -5.48 12.28
N ASN A 41 -49.33 -6.45 11.48
CA ASN A 41 -49.64 -7.87 11.71
C ASN A 41 -48.46 -8.72 12.20
N ILE A 42 -47.25 -8.15 12.30
CA ILE A 42 -46.04 -8.88 12.71
C ILE A 42 -46.19 -9.59 14.07
N ALA A 43 -46.91 -8.99 15.02
CA ALA A 43 -47.17 -9.59 16.33
C ALA A 43 -48.03 -10.86 16.24
N GLU A 44 -48.98 -10.92 15.32
CA GLU A 44 -49.77 -12.14 15.07
C GLU A 44 -48.99 -13.16 14.24
N LEU A 45 -48.19 -12.70 13.28
CA LEU A 45 -47.30 -13.57 12.50
C LEU A 45 -46.28 -14.29 13.40
N ASN A 46 -45.75 -13.59 14.40
CA ASN A 46 -44.81 -14.15 15.39
C ASN A 46 -45.42 -15.27 16.25
N LYS A 47 -46.76 -15.38 16.34
CA LYS A 47 -47.45 -16.48 17.03
C LYS A 47 -47.65 -17.73 16.16
N GLN A 48 -47.43 -17.62 14.86
CA GLN A 48 -47.57 -18.74 13.92
C GLN A 48 -46.35 -19.66 13.96
N ASP A 49 -46.43 -20.79 13.25
CA ASP A 49 -45.31 -21.70 13.12
C ASP A 49 -44.22 -21.14 12.19
N LYS A 50 -43.01 -21.70 12.29
CA LYS A 50 -41.85 -21.29 11.50
C LYS A 50 -42.14 -21.36 9.99
N THR A 51 -42.92 -22.35 9.55
CA THR A 51 -43.27 -22.53 8.13
C THR A 51 -44.09 -21.35 7.60
N ALA A 52 -45.13 -20.93 8.31
CA ALA A 52 -45.98 -19.81 7.90
C ALA A 52 -45.22 -18.47 7.91
N GLN A 53 -44.39 -18.25 8.93
CA GLN A 53 -43.51 -17.09 9.05
C GLN A 53 -42.56 -16.96 7.85
N HIS A 54 -41.91 -18.06 7.49
CA HIS A 54 -40.97 -18.09 6.38
C HIS A 54 -41.68 -17.83 5.06
N ALA A 55 -42.81 -18.52 4.82
CA ALA A 55 -43.59 -18.31 3.61
C ALA A 55 -44.04 -16.85 3.46
N ALA A 56 -44.48 -16.21 4.56
CA ALA A 56 -44.86 -14.81 4.57
C ALA A 56 -43.68 -13.88 4.23
N PHE A 57 -42.51 -14.08 4.85
CA PHE A 57 -41.32 -13.25 4.60
C PHE A 57 -40.82 -13.40 3.17
N LEU A 58 -40.68 -14.64 2.68
CA LEU A 58 -40.23 -14.91 1.33
C LEU A 58 -41.16 -14.27 0.30
N GLN A 59 -42.47 -14.42 0.44
CA GLN A 59 -43.42 -13.84 -0.50
C GLN A 59 -43.49 -12.32 -0.39
N LYS A 60 -43.72 -11.76 0.80
CA LYS A 60 -44.03 -10.32 0.94
C LYS A 60 -42.78 -9.45 0.83
N ILE A 61 -41.66 -9.89 1.40
CA ILE A 61 -40.44 -9.09 1.45
C ILE A 61 -39.55 -9.40 0.24
N LEU A 62 -39.21 -10.67 0.00
CA LEU A 62 -38.27 -11.01 -1.07
C LEU A 62 -38.92 -10.95 -2.47
N VAL A 63 -40.13 -11.48 -2.64
CA VAL A 63 -40.81 -11.48 -3.95
C VAL A 63 -41.50 -10.15 -4.21
N ASP A 64 -42.50 -9.79 -3.40
CA ASP A 64 -43.39 -8.66 -3.70
C ASP A 64 -42.69 -7.29 -3.58
N ILE A 65 -41.77 -7.11 -2.63
CA ILE A 65 -41.00 -5.86 -2.46
C ILE A 65 -39.69 -5.91 -3.24
N LEU A 66 -38.83 -6.90 -3.01
CA LEU A 66 -37.46 -6.91 -3.56
C LEU A 66 -37.35 -7.49 -4.98
N GLY A 67 -38.42 -8.09 -5.52
CA GLY A 67 -38.51 -8.52 -6.92
C GLY A 67 -37.86 -9.87 -7.24
N TYR A 68 -37.52 -10.67 -6.23
CA TYR A 68 -37.00 -12.02 -6.47
C TYR A 68 -38.07 -12.95 -7.06
N GLN A 69 -37.66 -13.91 -7.85
CA GLN A 69 -38.54 -14.86 -8.54
C GLN A 69 -38.40 -16.24 -7.91
N PRO A 70 -39.46 -16.83 -7.31
CA PRO A 70 -39.40 -18.15 -6.71
C PRO A 70 -39.27 -19.27 -7.75
N GLU A 71 -38.87 -20.46 -7.31
CA GLU A 71 -38.76 -21.67 -8.14
C GLU A 71 -40.02 -22.02 -8.94
N SER A 72 -41.20 -21.62 -8.45
CA SER A 72 -42.48 -21.84 -9.14
C SER A 72 -42.64 -21.01 -10.43
N THR A 73 -41.76 -20.05 -10.69
CA THR A 73 -41.88 -19.09 -11.80
C THR A 73 -41.47 -19.68 -13.16
N GLY A 74 -40.66 -20.74 -13.18
CA GLY A 74 -40.27 -21.41 -14.42
C GLY A 74 -38.85 -21.97 -14.41
N SER A 75 -38.24 -22.04 -15.60
CA SER A 75 -36.91 -22.64 -15.78
C SER A 75 -35.74 -21.79 -15.29
N ALA A 76 -35.98 -20.50 -15.04
CA ALA A 76 -35.03 -19.56 -14.47
C ALA A 76 -35.69 -18.84 -13.29
N TYR A 77 -35.01 -18.81 -12.15
CA TYR A 77 -35.52 -18.22 -10.91
C TYR A 77 -34.36 -17.62 -10.10
N THR A 78 -34.69 -16.78 -9.13
CA THR A 78 -33.70 -16.04 -8.33
C THR A 78 -33.83 -16.21 -6.83
N LEU A 79 -34.86 -16.94 -6.38
CA LEU A 79 -35.07 -17.36 -4.99
C LEU A 79 -35.24 -18.88 -4.93
N LYS A 80 -34.38 -19.54 -4.16
CA LYS A 80 -34.33 -20.99 -3.97
C LYS A 80 -34.66 -21.39 -2.53
N ASP A 81 -35.46 -22.44 -2.32
CA ASP A 81 -35.66 -23.04 -1.00
C ASP A 81 -34.45 -23.94 -0.67
N MET A 82 -33.78 -23.67 0.45
CA MET A 82 -32.54 -24.36 0.81
C MET A 82 -32.77 -25.68 1.56
N LYS A 83 -34.00 -26.02 1.98
CA LYS A 83 -34.30 -27.23 2.78
C LYS A 83 -33.76 -28.55 2.22
N THR A 84 -33.52 -28.62 0.92
CA THR A 84 -33.03 -29.82 0.22
C THR A 84 -31.51 -29.84 0.02
N LEU A 85 -30.83 -28.71 0.24
CA LEU A 85 -29.41 -28.50 -0.03
C LEU A 85 -28.60 -28.17 1.22
N ASP A 86 -29.23 -27.52 2.19
CA ASP A 86 -28.64 -27.14 3.45
C ASP A 86 -29.66 -27.25 4.59
N SER A 87 -29.18 -27.59 5.77
CA SER A 87 -30.01 -27.67 6.97
C SER A 87 -30.02 -26.36 7.77
N TYR A 88 -29.03 -25.48 7.54
CA TYR A 88 -28.88 -24.25 8.29
C TYR A 88 -29.66 -23.09 7.66
N PHE A 89 -29.40 -22.73 6.41
CA PHE A 89 -30.06 -21.64 5.70
C PHE A 89 -31.46 -22.04 5.21
N ASP A 90 -32.37 -21.07 5.22
CA ASP A 90 -33.78 -21.31 4.87
C ASP A 90 -34.07 -20.97 3.41
N ALA A 91 -33.30 -20.06 2.80
CA ALA A 91 -33.38 -19.75 1.37
C ALA A 91 -32.04 -19.24 0.81
N ALA A 92 -31.92 -19.22 -0.52
CA ALA A 92 -30.80 -18.63 -1.23
C ALA A 92 -31.26 -17.72 -2.36
N LEU A 93 -30.52 -16.62 -2.55
CA LEU A 93 -30.72 -15.63 -3.60
C LEU A 93 -29.59 -15.76 -4.61
N GLY A 94 -29.93 -15.81 -5.89
CA GLY A 94 -28.96 -16.11 -6.93
C GLY A 94 -29.54 -16.09 -8.34
N GLN A 95 -28.82 -16.69 -9.27
CA GLN A 95 -29.28 -17.00 -10.62
C GLN A 95 -29.28 -18.52 -10.77
N PHE A 96 -30.48 -19.10 -10.87
CA PHE A 96 -30.65 -20.55 -10.90
C PHE A 96 -31.39 -20.97 -12.17
N GLU A 97 -30.75 -21.86 -12.92
CA GLU A 97 -31.22 -22.45 -14.16
C GLU A 97 -30.64 -23.86 -14.29
N LYS A 98 -31.18 -24.66 -15.21
CA LYS A 98 -30.82 -26.09 -15.39
C LYS A 98 -29.31 -26.38 -15.38
N ASN A 99 -28.50 -25.48 -15.94
CA ASN A 99 -27.04 -25.64 -16.07
C ASN A 99 -26.23 -24.46 -15.47
N LYS A 100 -26.88 -23.57 -14.71
CA LYS A 100 -26.22 -22.40 -14.12
C LYS A 100 -26.82 -22.16 -12.74
N ASN A 101 -26.03 -22.36 -11.70
CA ASN A 101 -26.44 -22.14 -10.32
C ASN A 101 -25.43 -21.21 -9.65
N ARG A 102 -25.56 -19.90 -9.88
CA ARG A 102 -24.77 -18.91 -9.17
C ARG A 102 -25.55 -18.48 -7.94
N MET A 103 -25.07 -18.84 -6.76
CA MET A 103 -25.58 -18.31 -5.52
C MET A 103 -24.86 -17.00 -5.20
N VAL A 104 -25.56 -16.07 -4.54
CA VAL A 104 -25.02 -14.75 -4.17
C VAL A 104 -25.23 -14.51 -2.68
N THR A 105 -26.43 -14.81 -2.17
CA THR A 105 -26.78 -14.53 -0.77
C THR A 105 -27.54 -15.66 -0.13
N LEU A 106 -27.08 -16.07 1.05
CA LEU A 106 -27.75 -17.05 1.90
C LEU A 106 -28.70 -16.33 2.86
N VAL A 107 -29.90 -16.86 3.08
CA VAL A 107 -30.92 -16.22 3.93
C VAL A 107 -31.27 -17.15 5.09
N LYS A 108 -31.08 -16.65 6.30
CA LYS A 108 -31.47 -17.30 7.55
C LYS A 108 -32.58 -16.51 8.23
N LEU A 109 -33.69 -17.19 8.50
CA LEU A 109 -34.81 -16.66 9.25
C LEU A 109 -34.84 -17.30 10.64
N MET A 110 -34.91 -16.45 11.66
CA MET A 110 -35.01 -16.87 13.05
C MET A 110 -36.42 -17.34 13.39
N GLY A 111 -36.51 -18.32 14.29
CA GLY A 111 -37.78 -18.83 14.78
C GLY A 111 -38.43 -17.90 15.83
N PRO A 112 -39.70 -18.20 16.21
CA PRO A 112 -40.57 -17.33 17.01
C PRO A 112 -40.06 -16.96 18.42
N THR A 113 -39.06 -17.69 18.95
CA THR A 113 -38.55 -17.49 20.32
C THR A 113 -37.29 -16.64 20.39
N SER A 114 -36.70 -16.24 19.27
CA SER A 114 -35.42 -15.51 19.23
C SER A 114 -35.64 -14.03 18.94
N SER A 115 -35.77 -13.23 20.00
CA SER A 115 -35.97 -11.78 19.88
C SER A 115 -34.69 -11.02 19.48
N SER A 116 -33.51 -11.58 19.75
CA SER A 116 -32.22 -10.97 19.41
C SER A 116 -31.44 -11.82 18.41
N LEU A 117 -30.78 -11.14 17.47
CA LEU A 117 -29.85 -11.76 16.51
C LEU A 117 -28.45 -12.01 17.13
N ASP A 118 -28.20 -11.49 18.34
CA ASP A 118 -26.92 -11.58 19.05
C ASP A 118 -26.92 -12.66 20.14
N VAL A 119 -27.90 -13.57 20.14
CA VAL A 119 -27.98 -14.66 21.12
C VAL A 119 -26.80 -15.62 20.94
N VAL A 120 -26.15 -15.97 22.05
CA VAL A 120 -25.13 -17.03 22.15
C VAL A 120 -25.85 -18.37 22.21
N SER A 121 -25.54 -19.30 21.29
CA SER A 121 -26.08 -20.66 21.38
C SER A 121 -25.46 -21.40 22.57
N GLY A 122 -26.17 -22.36 23.16
CA GLY A 122 -25.62 -23.21 24.24
C GLY A 122 -24.42 -24.07 23.79
N ASP A 123 -23.75 -24.70 24.76
CA ASP A 123 -22.52 -25.54 24.73
C ASP A 123 -21.31 -25.05 23.92
N GLU A 124 -21.50 -24.55 22.70
CA GLU A 124 -20.50 -23.83 21.91
C GLU A 124 -20.65 -22.34 22.18
N LYS A 125 -19.61 -21.69 22.72
CA LYS A 125 -19.58 -20.26 23.10
C LYS A 125 -19.64 -19.29 21.90
N LEU A 126 -20.40 -19.59 20.84
CA LEU A 126 -20.53 -18.82 19.61
C LEU A 126 -21.91 -18.14 19.52
N SER A 127 -21.93 -16.94 18.96
CA SER A 127 -23.17 -16.23 18.58
C SER A 127 -23.79 -16.82 17.32
N LEU A 128 -25.10 -16.63 17.14
CA LEU A 128 -25.81 -17.00 15.90
C LEU A 128 -25.18 -16.42 14.63
N VAL A 129 -24.62 -15.21 14.72
CA VAL A 129 -23.90 -14.57 13.62
C VAL A 129 -22.63 -15.34 13.26
N GLN A 130 -21.86 -15.75 14.26
CA GLN A 130 -20.65 -16.55 14.06
C GLN A 130 -20.97 -17.92 13.46
N LEU A 131 -22.02 -18.57 13.96
CA LEU A 131 -22.48 -19.86 13.43
C LEU A 131 -22.97 -19.72 11.98
N ALA A 132 -23.73 -18.66 11.68
CA ALA A 132 -24.18 -18.38 10.32
C ALA A 132 -23.02 -18.14 9.36
N ARG A 133 -22.00 -17.39 9.79
CA ARG A 133 -20.80 -17.18 8.97
C ARG A 133 -20.05 -18.49 8.73
N GLN A 134 -19.84 -19.32 9.75
CA GLN A 134 -19.17 -20.62 9.60
C GLN A 134 -19.89 -21.50 8.57
N HIS A 135 -21.21 -21.68 8.69
CA HIS A 135 -21.97 -22.43 7.69
C HIS A 135 -21.96 -21.78 6.31
N ALA A 136 -22.04 -20.45 6.24
CA ALA A 136 -21.96 -19.75 4.97
C ALA A 136 -20.60 -19.96 4.30
N GLU A 137 -19.52 -20.06 5.07
CA GLU A 137 -18.16 -20.25 4.56
C GLU A 137 -17.92 -21.63 3.93
N GLU A 138 -18.70 -22.63 4.31
CA GLU A 138 -18.64 -23.99 3.73
C GLU A 138 -19.37 -24.09 2.37
N MET A 139 -20.23 -23.14 2.04
CA MET A 139 -21.01 -23.15 0.80
C MET A 139 -20.18 -22.71 -0.40
N PRO A 140 -20.37 -23.26 -1.62
CA PRO A 140 -19.74 -22.73 -2.82
C PRO A 140 -20.41 -21.42 -3.28
N GLU A 141 -19.65 -20.53 -3.93
CA GLU A 141 -20.16 -19.32 -4.61
C GLU A 141 -21.15 -18.48 -3.79
N ARG A 142 -20.64 -17.68 -2.85
CA ARG A 142 -21.45 -16.77 -2.03
C ARG A 142 -20.68 -15.49 -1.70
N GLU A 143 -21.40 -14.39 -1.66
CA GLU A 143 -20.83 -13.06 -1.39
C GLU A 143 -21.37 -12.49 -0.07
N PHE A 144 -22.61 -12.85 0.29
CA PHE A 144 -23.31 -12.29 1.44
C PHE A 144 -24.15 -13.33 2.19
N PHE A 145 -24.53 -13.00 3.43
CA PHE A 145 -25.65 -13.66 4.09
C PHE A 145 -26.57 -12.65 4.78
N LEU A 146 -27.86 -12.99 4.84
CA LEU A 146 -28.91 -12.24 5.49
C LEU A 146 -29.38 -12.99 6.73
N LEU A 147 -29.49 -12.29 7.85
CA LEU A 147 -30.19 -12.76 9.03
C LEU A 147 -31.45 -11.92 9.23
N SER A 148 -32.57 -12.56 9.57
CA SER A 148 -33.79 -11.84 9.90
C SER A 148 -34.58 -12.51 11.02
N ASN A 149 -35.13 -11.71 11.91
CA ASN A 149 -36.13 -12.12 12.91
C ASN A 149 -37.53 -11.59 12.57
N LEU A 150 -37.79 -11.31 11.28
CA LEU A 150 -39.03 -10.77 10.71
C LEU A 150 -39.32 -9.29 11.04
N ASP A 151 -38.68 -8.71 12.06
CA ASP A 151 -38.70 -7.27 12.33
C ASP A 151 -37.43 -6.60 11.81
N GLU A 152 -36.29 -7.21 12.08
CA GLU A 152 -34.97 -6.73 11.69
C GLU A 152 -34.38 -7.63 10.61
N VAL A 153 -33.75 -7.01 9.61
CA VAL A 153 -32.91 -7.67 8.61
C VAL A 153 -31.48 -7.15 8.76
N ARG A 154 -30.50 -8.06 8.81
CA ARG A 154 -29.08 -7.73 8.80
C ARG A 154 -28.39 -8.33 7.58
N LEU A 155 -27.64 -7.52 6.85
CA LEU A 155 -26.81 -7.93 5.72
C LEU A 155 -25.34 -7.94 6.11
N TYR A 156 -24.71 -9.10 5.96
CA TYR A 156 -23.29 -9.32 6.21
C TYR A 156 -22.58 -9.68 4.92
N SER A 157 -21.32 -9.28 4.81
CA SER A 157 -20.43 -9.72 3.73
C SER A 157 -19.61 -10.93 4.16
N LEU A 158 -19.34 -11.80 3.20
CA LEU A 158 -18.38 -12.91 3.26
C LEU A 158 -17.12 -12.61 2.44
N MET A 159 -17.07 -11.46 1.77
CA MET A 159 -15.91 -11.03 0.97
C MET A 159 -14.81 -10.40 1.84
N HIS A 160 -15.15 -10.04 3.08
CA HIS A 160 -14.32 -9.34 4.03
C HIS A 160 -14.45 -9.98 5.41
N LYS A 161 -13.40 -9.93 6.21
CA LYS A 161 -13.36 -10.52 7.55
C LYS A 161 -14.11 -9.69 8.59
N ARG A 162 -14.31 -8.39 8.35
CA ARG A 162 -15.13 -7.49 9.17
C ARG A 162 -16.48 -8.12 9.50
N THR A 163 -16.90 -7.95 10.75
CA THR A 163 -18.21 -8.38 11.26
C THR A 163 -19.27 -7.28 11.14
N THR A 164 -18.94 -6.19 10.46
CA THR A 164 -19.85 -5.07 10.17
C THR A 164 -21.02 -5.54 9.30
N TYR A 165 -22.18 -4.92 9.51
CA TYR A 165 -23.40 -5.26 8.78
C TYR A 165 -24.24 -4.02 8.50
N GLU A 166 -25.05 -4.09 7.46
CA GLU A 166 -26.19 -3.18 7.34
C GLU A 166 -27.37 -3.74 8.12
N ARG A 167 -28.05 -2.84 8.84
CA ARG A 167 -29.25 -3.16 9.60
C ARG A 167 -30.45 -2.46 9.00
N PHE A 168 -31.58 -3.14 8.93
CA PHE A 168 -32.84 -2.59 8.45
C PHE A 168 -33.97 -3.00 9.39
N SER A 169 -34.88 -2.07 9.70
CA SER A 169 -36.12 -2.39 10.43
C SER A 169 -37.32 -2.36 9.48
N LEU A 170 -37.95 -3.53 9.30
CA LEU A 170 -39.14 -3.70 8.46
C LEU A 170 -40.31 -2.86 8.96
N VAL A 171 -40.48 -2.74 10.27
CA VAL A 171 -41.54 -1.91 10.87
C VAL A 171 -41.28 -0.43 10.63
N LYS A 172 -40.04 0.06 10.80
CA LYS A 172 -39.71 1.48 10.58
C LYS A 172 -39.89 1.90 9.12
N MET A 173 -39.64 1.01 8.16
CA MET A 173 -39.82 1.30 6.73
C MET A 173 -41.26 1.64 6.35
N ALA A 174 -42.25 1.29 7.16
CA ALA A 174 -43.64 1.69 6.93
C ALA A 174 -43.86 3.20 7.11
N GLU A 175 -42.98 3.89 7.83
CA GLU A 175 -43.10 5.32 8.14
C GLU A 175 -41.88 6.14 7.68
N ASP A 176 -40.75 5.49 7.45
CA ASP A 176 -39.49 6.13 7.02
C ASP A 176 -39.11 5.73 5.59
N ALA A 177 -39.37 6.64 4.65
CA ALA A 177 -39.01 6.46 3.25
C ALA A 177 -37.49 6.31 3.03
N THR A 178 -36.66 6.90 3.88
CA THR A 178 -35.19 6.83 3.76
C THR A 178 -34.69 5.42 4.10
N GLU A 179 -35.23 4.84 5.18
CA GLU A 179 -34.94 3.46 5.58
C GLU A 179 -35.37 2.48 4.46
N TYR A 180 -36.54 2.72 3.86
CA TYR A 180 -37.01 1.96 2.70
C TYR A 180 -36.08 2.06 1.50
N GLN A 181 -35.64 3.27 1.12
CA GLN A 181 -34.73 3.43 -0.02
C GLN A 181 -33.39 2.71 0.24
N ARG A 182 -32.85 2.77 1.47
CA ARG A 182 -31.62 2.04 1.81
C ARG A 182 -31.80 0.53 1.69
N PHE A 183 -32.87 -0.01 2.28
CA PHE A 183 -33.20 -1.42 2.19
C PHE A 183 -33.40 -1.89 0.75
N TYR A 184 -34.24 -1.18 -0.02
CA TYR A 184 -34.56 -1.54 -1.39
C TYR A 184 -33.34 -1.43 -2.29
N THR A 185 -32.57 -0.33 -2.23
CA THR A 185 -31.37 -0.16 -3.06
C THR A 185 -30.34 -1.25 -2.81
N LEU A 186 -30.15 -1.66 -1.56
CA LEU A 186 -29.13 -2.65 -1.22
C LEU A 186 -29.59 -4.09 -1.43
N LEU A 187 -30.89 -4.39 -1.36
CA LEU A 187 -31.37 -5.77 -1.35
C LEU A 187 -32.28 -6.15 -2.53
N ASN A 188 -32.64 -5.24 -3.43
CA ASN A 188 -33.46 -5.62 -4.59
C ASN A 188 -32.71 -6.60 -5.51
N ALA A 189 -33.48 -7.44 -6.20
CA ALA A 189 -32.94 -8.50 -7.04
C ALA A 189 -32.01 -7.98 -8.16
N GLU A 190 -32.29 -6.81 -8.73
CA GLU A 190 -31.45 -6.24 -9.78
C GLU A 190 -30.05 -5.91 -9.25
N ASN A 191 -29.96 -5.18 -8.14
CA ASN A 191 -28.68 -4.73 -7.59
C ASN A 191 -27.89 -5.88 -6.96
N MET A 192 -28.54 -6.74 -6.17
CA MET A 192 -27.89 -7.89 -5.54
C MET A 192 -27.31 -8.86 -6.57
N LEU A 193 -28.03 -9.15 -7.66
CA LEU A 193 -27.61 -10.19 -8.62
C LEU A 193 -26.70 -9.67 -9.73
N SER A 194 -26.61 -8.35 -9.93
CA SER A 194 -25.75 -7.73 -10.95
C SER A 194 -24.30 -7.53 -10.51
N GLY A 195 -23.99 -7.72 -9.23
CA GLY A 195 -22.65 -7.45 -8.66
C GLY A 195 -22.42 -5.99 -8.25
N LYS A 196 -23.42 -5.10 -8.43
CA LYS A 196 -23.34 -3.70 -7.97
C LYS A 196 -23.05 -3.59 -6.48
N ILE A 197 -23.64 -4.47 -5.66
CA ILE A 197 -23.46 -4.48 -4.21
C ILE A 197 -22.02 -4.81 -3.83
N ALA A 198 -21.41 -5.79 -4.50
CA ALA A 198 -20.00 -6.12 -4.31
C ALA A 198 -19.09 -4.94 -4.71
N GLN A 199 -19.40 -4.26 -5.81
CA GLN A 199 -18.66 -3.06 -6.23
C GLN A 199 -18.77 -1.93 -5.20
N TRP A 200 -19.98 -1.61 -4.72
CA TRP A 200 -20.17 -0.56 -3.72
C TRP A 200 -19.51 -0.91 -2.38
N LEU A 201 -19.40 -2.20 -2.06
CA LEU A 201 -18.66 -2.63 -0.88
C LEU A 201 -17.16 -2.39 -1.07
N HIS A 202 -16.61 -2.75 -2.23
CA HIS A 202 -15.21 -2.46 -2.57
C HIS A 202 -14.90 -0.95 -2.53
N ASP A 203 -15.78 -0.12 -3.11
CA ASP A 203 -15.66 1.34 -3.08
C ASP A 203 -15.72 1.86 -1.62
N SER A 204 -16.55 1.23 -0.79
CA SER A 204 -16.70 1.58 0.63
C SER A 204 -15.44 1.25 1.44
N VAL A 205 -14.86 0.07 1.24
CA VAL A 205 -13.60 -0.31 1.91
C VAL A 205 -12.47 0.60 1.46
N THR A 206 -12.36 0.87 0.15
CA THR A 206 -11.34 1.78 -0.40
C THR A 206 -11.47 3.20 0.16
N THR A 207 -12.70 3.74 0.21
CA THR A 207 -12.94 5.07 0.77
C THR A 207 -12.64 5.10 2.27
N GLY A 208 -13.05 4.05 3.00
CA GLY A 208 -12.75 3.92 4.43
C GLY A 208 -11.25 3.85 4.71
N LEU A 209 -10.50 3.12 3.89
CA LEU A 209 -9.04 3.07 3.97
C LEU A 209 -8.42 4.45 3.73
N GLN A 210 -8.84 5.17 2.70
CA GLN A 210 -8.37 6.53 2.44
C GLN A 210 -8.65 7.47 3.63
N ASP A 211 -9.81 7.34 4.26
CA ASP A 211 -10.16 8.12 5.45
C ASP A 211 -9.26 7.81 6.64
N LYS A 212 -8.97 6.52 6.87
CA LYS A 212 -8.03 6.07 7.92
C LYS A 212 -6.63 6.62 7.68
N LEU A 213 -6.14 6.55 6.44
CA LEU A 213 -4.81 7.04 6.10
C LEU A 213 -4.71 8.56 6.12
N MET A 214 -5.69 9.30 5.59
CA MET A 214 -5.53 10.73 5.31
C MET A 214 -6.19 11.68 6.31
N ARG A 215 -7.38 11.37 6.85
CA ARG A 215 -8.22 12.40 7.50
C ARG A 215 -7.87 12.70 8.96
N LYS A 216 -7.10 11.84 9.63
CA LYS A 216 -6.90 11.91 11.09
C LYS A 216 -5.48 12.29 11.51
N HIS A 217 -4.61 12.61 10.55
CA HIS A 217 -3.18 12.73 10.80
C HIS A 217 -2.63 14.06 10.30
N PRO A 218 -1.70 14.70 11.04
CA PRO A 218 -0.96 15.83 10.52
C PRO A 218 -0.16 15.39 9.30
N THR A 219 0.02 16.30 8.34
CA THR A 219 0.79 16.01 7.14
C THR A 219 2.29 16.06 7.42
N LEU A 220 3.10 15.47 6.53
CA LEU A 220 4.55 15.57 6.57
C LEU A 220 4.98 17.04 6.64
N LYS A 221 4.32 17.92 5.89
CA LYS A 221 4.59 19.36 5.92
C LYS A 221 4.33 19.99 7.28
N ASP A 222 3.27 19.56 7.97
CA ASP A 222 2.92 20.09 9.30
C ASP A 222 3.95 19.68 10.37
N VAL A 223 4.52 18.48 10.25
CA VAL A 223 5.44 17.91 11.25
C VAL A 223 6.91 18.19 10.95
N TYR A 224 7.33 18.06 9.69
CA TYR A 224 8.74 18.16 9.26
C TYR A 224 9.04 19.40 8.41
N GLY A 225 8.02 20.18 8.03
CA GLY A 225 8.16 21.37 7.21
C GLY A 225 8.14 21.09 5.70
N PRO A 226 8.26 22.15 4.87
CA PRO A 226 8.22 22.03 3.42
C PRO A 226 9.45 21.32 2.87
N ILE A 227 9.27 20.51 1.84
CA ILE A 227 10.39 19.83 1.20
C ILE A 227 11.08 20.78 0.22
N GLN A 228 12.40 20.65 0.08
CA GLN A 228 13.20 21.49 -0.81
C GLN A 228 13.59 20.72 -2.07
N PRO A 229 13.67 21.35 -3.25
CA PRO A 229 14.32 20.71 -4.39
C PRO A 229 15.80 20.44 -4.07
N GLY A 230 16.33 19.33 -4.58
CA GLY A 230 17.77 19.07 -4.51
C GLY A 230 18.56 20.12 -5.31
N PRO A 231 19.79 20.47 -4.89
CA PRO A 231 20.67 21.34 -5.67
C PRO A 231 20.84 20.82 -7.10
N ALA A 232 21.04 21.74 -8.05
CA ALA A 232 21.30 21.43 -9.46
C ALA A 232 22.73 20.88 -9.68
N ILE A 233 23.08 19.82 -8.95
CA ILE A 233 24.37 19.13 -8.99
C ILE A 233 24.12 17.69 -9.46
N SER A 234 24.88 17.27 -10.46
CA SER A 234 24.83 15.94 -11.06
C SER A 234 26.09 15.13 -10.75
N ILE A 235 26.02 13.81 -10.92
CA ILE A 235 27.14 12.89 -10.63
C ILE A 235 28.41 13.18 -11.44
N ASN A 236 28.29 13.84 -12.59
CA ASN A 236 29.41 14.13 -13.50
C ASN A 236 30.04 15.51 -13.25
N ASP A 237 29.57 16.26 -12.24
CA ASP A 237 30.16 17.54 -11.90
C ASP A 237 31.55 17.37 -11.31
N ALA A 238 32.45 18.32 -11.60
CA ALA A 238 33.81 18.34 -11.08
C ALA A 238 33.88 18.35 -9.54
N PHE A 239 32.78 18.70 -8.87
CA PHE A 239 32.66 18.71 -7.42
C PHE A 239 32.26 17.35 -6.84
N VAL A 240 31.81 16.39 -7.66
CA VAL A 240 31.40 15.06 -7.21
C VAL A 240 32.56 14.09 -7.46
N ILE A 241 33.01 13.45 -6.38
CA ILE A 241 34.19 12.58 -6.36
C ILE A 241 33.84 11.18 -5.85
N ASP A 242 34.62 10.18 -6.29
CA ASP A 242 34.50 8.81 -5.83
C ASP A 242 35.21 8.58 -4.47
N GLN A 243 34.97 7.40 -3.87
CA GLN A 243 35.60 7.02 -2.60
C GLN A 243 37.13 7.02 -2.66
N LYS A 244 37.71 6.69 -3.81
CA LYS A 244 39.17 6.65 -4.00
C LYS A 244 39.76 8.05 -3.92
N THR A 245 39.15 9.01 -4.61
CA THR A 245 39.54 10.42 -4.62
C THR A 245 39.31 11.05 -3.25
N TYR A 246 38.17 10.78 -2.60
CA TYR A 246 37.92 11.19 -1.21
C TYR A 246 39.06 10.76 -0.29
N SER A 247 39.43 9.47 -0.34
CA SER A 247 40.48 8.91 0.53
C SER A 247 41.86 9.51 0.24
N GLN A 248 42.13 9.87 -1.02
CA GLN A 248 43.35 10.56 -1.40
C GLN A 248 43.39 11.98 -0.83
N LEU A 249 42.30 12.75 -0.96
CA LEU A 249 42.21 14.13 -0.46
C LEU A 249 42.34 14.17 1.07
N GLU A 250 41.64 13.30 1.80
CA GLU A 250 41.74 13.20 3.26
C GLU A 250 43.16 12.85 3.72
N LYS A 251 43.87 12.00 2.97
CA LYS A 251 45.25 11.63 3.29
C LYS A 251 46.25 12.74 3.00
N GLU A 252 46.08 13.46 1.89
CA GLU A 252 46.96 14.58 1.50
C GLU A 252 46.74 15.81 2.40
N ASP A 253 45.49 16.07 2.78
CA ASP A 253 45.10 17.17 3.66
C ASP A 253 43.88 16.77 4.51
N PRO A 254 44.07 16.37 5.79
CA PRO A 254 42.99 15.96 6.67
C PRO A 254 41.89 17.02 6.88
N LYS A 255 42.18 18.31 6.68
CA LYS A 255 41.16 19.36 6.77
C LYS A 255 40.12 19.27 5.65
N SER A 256 40.46 18.65 4.51
CA SER A 256 39.54 18.47 3.38
C SER A 256 38.20 17.87 3.83
N LYS A 257 38.19 17.01 4.85
CA LYS A 257 36.98 16.39 5.41
C LYS A 257 35.92 17.40 5.85
N GLU A 258 36.30 18.61 6.27
CA GLU A 258 35.36 19.66 6.70
C GLU A 258 34.42 20.11 5.57
N ILE A 259 34.84 19.97 4.31
CA ILE A 259 34.09 20.39 3.12
C ILE A 259 33.77 19.20 2.19
N LEU A 260 33.92 17.96 2.66
CA LEU A 260 33.52 16.77 1.93
C LEU A 260 32.26 16.18 2.55
N GLN A 261 31.16 16.18 1.79
CA GLN A 261 29.86 15.70 2.25
C GLN A 261 29.41 14.50 1.43
N ALA A 262 28.70 13.56 2.06
CA ALA A 262 28.06 12.45 1.35
C ALA A 262 27.12 12.98 0.25
N PHE A 263 27.22 12.43 -0.96
CA PHE A 263 26.44 12.82 -2.12
C PHE A 263 25.67 11.64 -2.71
N TYR A 264 24.37 11.87 -2.92
CA TYR A 264 23.46 10.91 -3.51
C TYR A 264 22.83 11.50 -4.78
N PRO A 265 23.12 10.96 -5.97
CA PRO A 265 22.45 11.39 -7.21
C PRO A 265 20.94 11.16 -7.12
N GLY A 266 20.13 12.15 -7.51
CA GLY A 266 18.67 12.10 -7.33
C GLY A 266 17.96 11.03 -8.16
N ASP A 267 18.48 10.73 -9.35
CA ASP A 267 18.00 9.66 -10.23
C ASP A 267 18.32 8.23 -9.72
N SER A 268 19.19 8.15 -8.72
CA SER A 268 19.70 6.90 -8.17
C SER A 268 19.04 6.53 -6.83
N LEU A 269 18.14 7.36 -6.30
CA LEU A 269 17.47 7.09 -5.03
C LEU A 269 16.46 5.93 -5.18
N LYS A 270 16.60 4.89 -4.36
CA LYS A 270 15.74 3.69 -4.34
C LYS A 270 15.14 3.49 -2.95
N ARG A 271 14.10 2.67 -2.86
CA ARG A 271 13.52 2.25 -1.57
C ARG A 271 14.64 1.64 -0.73
N TRP A 272 14.81 2.10 0.50
CA TRP A 272 15.83 1.67 1.47
C TRP A 272 17.30 2.03 1.19
N HIS A 273 17.71 2.36 -0.04
CA HIS A 273 19.13 2.58 -0.34
C HIS A 273 19.37 3.48 -1.58
N SER A 274 20.61 3.95 -1.75
CA SER A 274 21.05 4.52 -3.03
C SER A 274 21.38 3.41 -4.03
N GLY A 275 20.94 3.53 -5.27
CA GLY A 275 21.24 2.61 -6.37
C GLY A 275 22.69 2.65 -6.85
N THR A 276 23.45 3.68 -6.45
CA THR A 276 24.89 3.79 -6.73
C THR A 276 25.73 3.59 -5.46
N ARG A 277 27.03 3.33 -5.66
CA ARG A 277 28.02 3.46 -4.58
C ARG A 277 28.02 4.90 -4.06
N LEU A 278 28.43 5.09 -2.81
CA LEU A 278 28.51 6.42 -2.21
C LEU A 278 29.51 7.30 -2.98
N HIS A 279 29.07 8.51 -3.32
CA HIS A 279 29.90 9.59 -3.86
C HIS A 279 30.04 10.67 -2.80
N TRP A 280 30.98 11.58 -3.02
CA TRP A 280 31.25 12.70 -2.13
C TRP A 280 31.17 14.00 -2.90
N LEU A 281 30.60 15.03 -2.28
CA LEU A 281 30.56 16.38 -2.80
C LEU A 281 31.64 17.22 -2.12
N ILE A 282 32.46 17.87 -2.91
CA ILE A 282 33.27 19.02 -2.49
C ILE A 282 32.32 20.20 -2.31
N TYR A 283 31.89 20.40 -1.06
CA TYR A 283 30.87 21.36 -0.69
C TYR A 283 31.49 22.74 -0.41
N THR A 284 31.52 23.58 -1.44
CA THR A 284 32.08 24.94 -1.39
C THR A 284 31.01 26.01 -1.65
N PRO A 285 30.08 26.25 -0.70
CA PRO A 285 29.03 27.25 -0.91
C PRO A 285 29.61 28.65 -1.10
N LYS A 286 28.92 29.44 -1.93
CA LYS A 286 29.37 30.76 -2.39
C LYS A 286 29.69 31.68 -1.21
N GLY A 287 30.92 32.21 -1.16
CA GLY A 287 31.37 33.16 -0.15
C GLY A 287 31.60 32.57 1.25
N LYS A 288 31.54 31.24 1.43
CA LYS A 288 31.69 30.58 2.74
C LYS A 288 33.02 29.86 2.93
N VAL A 289 33.71 29.53 1.85
CA VAL A 289 34.96 28.74 1.89
C VAL A 289 36.13 29.55 1.36
N ASP A 290 37.21 29.59 2.15
CA ASP A 290 38.53 29.99 1.68
C ASP A 290 39.26 28.75 1.13
N ILE A 291 39.37 28.65 -0.19
CA ILE A 291 39.97 27.48 -0.85
C ILE A 291 41.46 27.31 -0.53
N ASP A 292 42.15 28.39 -0.14
CA ASP A 292 43.57 28.34 0.23
C ASP A 292 43.79 27.62 1.56
N ALA A 293 42.74 27.47 2.38
CA ALA A 293 42.77 26.65 3.59
C ALA A 293 42.73 25.13 3.31
N TYR A 294 42.41 24.72 2.07
CA TYR A 294 42.23 23.34 1.64
C TYR A 294 43.09 23.01 0.40
N PRO A 295 44.43 23.00 0.50
CA PRO A 295 45.35 22.87 -0.64
C PRO A 295 45.16 21.60 -1.48
N ALA A 296 44.79 20.46 -0.88
CA ALA A 296 44.55 19.23 -1.65
C ALA A 296 43.30 19.35 -2.54
N VAL A 297 42.20 19.87 -1.98
CA VAL A 297 40.96 20.13 -2.70
C VAL A 297 41.18 21.17 -3.80
N LYS A 298 41.91 22.25 -3.49
CA LYS A 298 42.28 23.27 -4.47
C LYS A 298 43.00 22.67 -5.68
N LYS A 299 44.06 21.90 -5.42
CA LYS A 299 44.86 21.22 -6.44
C LYS A 299 44.02 20.25 -7.29
N TYR A 300 43.04 19.59 -6.67
CA TYR A 300 42.10 18.74 -7.40
C TYR A 300 41.21 19.55 -8.34
N LEU A 301 40.50 20.56 -7.82
CA LEU A 301 39.58 21.40 -8.61
C LEU A 301 40.31 22.21 -9.69
N GLU A 302 41.59 22.57 -9.49
CA GLU A 302 42.41 23.29 -10.47
C GLU A 302 42.49 22.58 -11.83
N GLN A 303 42.36 21.25 -11.86
CA GLN A 303 42.33 20.45 -13.10
C GLN A 303 41.11 20.77 -13.97
N PHE A 304 40.04 21.29 -13.36
CA PHE A 304 38.79 21.65 -14.02
C PHE A 304 38.60 23.16 -14.15
N LYS A 305 39.57 23.95 -13.70
CA LYS A 305 39.47 25.42 -13.58
C LYS A 305 39.00 26.11 -14.86
N GLU A 306 39.54 25.73 -16.01
CA GLU A 306 39.17 26.33 -17.30
C GLU A 306 37.68 26.15 -17.62
N THR A 307 37.10 25.01 -17.26
CA THR A 307 35.67 24.73 -17.41
C THR A 307 34.86 25.48 -16.35
N LEU A 308 35.35 25.48 -15.11
CA LEU A 308 34.65 26.07 -13.98
C LEU A 308 34.59 27.60 -14.03
N GLU A 309 35.58 28.27 -14.63
CA GLU A 309 35.61 29.73 -14.85
C GLU A 309 34.63 30.19 -15.95
N LYS A 310 34.16 29.28 -16.82
CA LYS A 310 33.20 29.58 -17.90
C LYS A 310 31.74 29.51 -17.43
N ARG A 311 31.49 29.12 -16.18
CA ARG A 311 30.13 29.05 -15.61
C ARG A 311 29.56 30.46 -15.44
N GLU A 312 28.26 30.61 -15.68
CA GLU A 312 27.57 31.89 -15.52
C GLU A 312 27.37 32.23 -14.03
N GLY A 313 27.43 33.52 -13.70
CA GLY A 313 27.28 34.02 -12.32
C GLY A 313 28.53 34.72 -11.78
N ASP A 314 28.47 35.15 -10.52
CA ASP A 314 29.51 35.91 -9.79
C ASP A 314 30.22 35.07 -8.71
N GLN A 315 29.95 33.76 -8.67
CA GLN A 315 30.68 32.81 -7.84
C GLN A 315 32.14 32.67 -8.28
N LYS A 316 33.02 32.35 -7.34
CA LYS A 316 34.41 31.99 -7.67
C LYS A 316 34.43 30.64 -8.37
N TRP A 317 35.45 30.40 -9.18
CA TRP A 317 35.57 29.17 -9.97
C TRP A 317 35.53 27.88 -9.12
N TYR A 318 35.93 27.94 -7.85
CA TYR A 318 35.91 26.80 -6.93
C TYR A 318 34.64 26.72 -6.06
N GLU A 319 33.66 27.61 -6.25
CA GLU A 319 32.41 27.64 -5.49
C GLU A 319 31.26 26.93 -6.24
N LEU A 320 30.32 26.38 -5.48
CA LEU A 320 29.08 25.80 -5.98
C LEU A 320 28.09 26.90 -6.38
N ASP A 321 27.42 26.70 -7.51
CA ASP A 321 26.42 27.62 -8.03
C ASP A 321 25.11 27.57 -7.20
N HIS A 322 24.35 28.65 -7.19
CA HIS A 322 23.03 28.76 -6.55
C HIS A 322 22.97 28.36 -5.06
N THR A 323 24.08 28.46 -4.34
CA THR A 323 24.18 28.25 -2.87
C THR A 323 24.12 29.57 -2.10
N GLU A 324 23.58 30.64 -2.69
CA GLU A 324 23.51 31.96 -2.07
C GLU A 324 22.77 31.90 -0.73
N ASN A 325 23.34 32.53 0.30
CA ASN A 325 22.80 32.53 1.67
C ASN A 325 22.61 31.15 2.32
N THR A 326 23.22 30.09 1.77
CA THR A 326 23.26 28.79 2.46
C THR A 326 24.47 28.80 3.39
N ASP A 327 24.24 28.82 4.70
CA ASP A 327 25.32 28.57 5.65
C ASP A 327 25.84 27.13 5.46
N ILE A 328 27.12 26.90 5.73
CA ILE A 328 27.62 25.53 5.86
C ILE A 328 26.82 24.92 7.01
N PRO A 329 26.00 23.88 6.75
CA PRO A 329 25.06 23.43 7.76
C PRO A 329 25.84 22.94 8.99
N THR A 330 25.65 23.61 10.12
CA THR A 330 26.22 23.22 11.41
C THR A 330 25.33 22.21 12.14
N THR A 331 24.12 21.98 11.64
CA THR A 331 23.14 21.07 12.24
C THR A 331 23.47 19.64 11.86
N THR A 332 23.61 18.78 12.86
CA THR A 332 23.95 17.36 12.67
C THR A 332 22.72 16.50 12.37
N ASP A 333 21.66 17.09 11.83
CA ASP A 333 20.39 16.42 11.61
C ASP A 333 20.44 15.62 10.32
N PHE A 334 19.72 14.50 10.30
CA PHE A 334 19.61 13.70 9.10
C PHE A 334 18.75 14.41 8.06
N ARG A 335 19.12 14.22 6.80
CA ARG A 335 18.31 14.61 5.64
C ARG A 335 17.88 13.34 4.93
N MET A 336 16.77 13.44 4.21
CA MET A 336 16.22 12.35 3.42
C MET A 336 15.95 12.82 2.01
N GLY A 337 16.37 12.03 1.03
CA GLY A 337 16.13 12.29 -0.38
C GLY A 337 15.03 11.42 -0.94
N ILE A 338 14.33 11.95 -1.93
CA ILE A 338 13.36 11.26 -2.77
C ILE A 338 13.60 11.63 -4.23
N GLY A 339 13.64 10.64 -5.12
CA GLY A 339 13.76 10.87 -6.56
C GLY A 339 12.44 11.40 -7.14
N ARG A 340 12.51 12.34 -8.07
CA ARG A 340 11.32 12.92 -8.71
C ARG A 340 10.60 11.97 -9.65
N ILE A 341 11.34 11.09 -10.32
CA ILE A 341 10.79 10.10 -11.25
C ILE A 341 11.32 8.74 -10.83
N GLN A 342 10.44 7.85 -10.37
CA GLN A 342 10.82 6.54 -9.84
C GLN A 342 9.88 5.45 -10.35
N SER A 343 10.41 4.29 -10.72
CA SER A 343 9.59 3.10 -11.04
C SER A 343 8.82 2.61 -9.81
N GLU A 344 9.48 2.69 -8.65
CA GLU A 344 8.91 2.38 -7.34
C GLU A 344 9.29 3.53 -6.41
N PRO A 345 8.32 4.28 -5.84
CA PRO A 345 8.59 5.34 -4.90
C PRO A 345 9.46 4.85 -3.74
N GLY A 346 10.54 5.58 -3.47
CA GLY A 346 11.53 5.16 -2.49
C GLY A 346 12.27 6.34 -1.91
N PHE A 347 12.50 6.26 -0.60
CA PHE A 347 13.16 7.30 0.16
C PHE A 347 14.50 6.80 0.67
N VAL A 348 15.48 7.70 0.75
CA VAL A 348 16.85 7.39 1.20
C VAL A 348 17.26 8.38 2.28
N ILE A 349 17.54 7.88 3.48
CA ILE A 349 18.19 8.65 4.53
C ILE A 349 19.71 8.45 4.43
N GLY A 350 20.44 9.55 4.37
CA GLY A 350 21.89 9.56 4.15
C GLY A 350 22.65 9.78 5.44
N GLU A 351 23.96 9.95 5.34
CA GLU A 351 24.75 10.46 6.46
C GLU A 351 24.28 11.87 6.87
N LYS A 352 24.65 12.30 8.08
CA LYS A 352 24.44 13.67 8.51
C LYS A 352 25.09 14.62 7.50
N LEU A 353 24.41 15.72 7.18
CA LEU A 353 24.84 16.69 6.15
C LEU A 353 24.84 16.16 4.71
N ALA A 354 24.28 14.98 4.43
CA ALA A 354 24.17 14.46 3.08
C ALA A 354 23.47 15.44 2.12
N GLN A 355 23.95 15.46 0.87
CA GLN A 355 23.37 16.20 -0.24
C GLN A 355 22.74 15.24 -1.24
N TYR A 356 21.56 15.62 -1.73
CA TYR A 356 20.83 14.88 -2.74
C TYR A 356 20.81 15.72 -4.01
N GLY A 357 21.32 15.18 -5.11
CA GLY A 357 21.55 15.92 -6.34
C GLY A 357 20.28 16.37 -7.04
N ASN A 358 20.46 16.79 -8.30
CA ASN A 358 19.36 17.18 -9.18
C ASN A 358 18.34 16.05 -9.34
N GLU A 359 17.13 16.41 -9.78
CA GLU A 359 16.02 15.45 -9.93
C GLU A 359 15.56 14.78 -8.61
N SER A 360 15.85 15.42 -7.47
CA SER A 360 15.36 14.98 -6.16
C SER A 360 14.59 16.07 -5.41
N HIS A 361 13.84 15.64 -4.39
CA HIS A 361 13.45 16.49 -3.28
C HIS A 361 14.16 16.05 -2.00
N THR A 362 14.34 16.98 -1.07
CA THR A 362 14.98 16.75 0.23
C THR A 362 14.06 17.17 1.37
N ILE A 363 13.93 16.26 2.34
CA ILE A 363 13.29 16.49 3.63
C ILE A 363 14.41 16.78 4.64
N SER A 364 14.24 17.86 5.42
CA SER A 364 15.16 18.22 6.51
C SER A 364 14.66 17.66 7.84
N ASN A 365 15.55 17.56 8.83
CA ASN A 365 15.21 17.06 10.18
C ASN A 365 14.56 15.67 10.17
N ALA A 366 15.02 14.81 9.26
CA ALA A 366 14.53 13.44 9.16
C ALA A 366 15.04 12.61 10.35
N ASP A 367 14.31 11.56 10.68
CA ASP A 367 14.74 10.52 11.60
C ASP A 367 14.45 9.13 11.00
N TYR A 368 14.94 8.08 11.66
CA TYR A 368 14.71 6.71 11.17
C TYR A 368 13.25 6.26 11.28
N TYR A 369 12.45 6.89 12.16
CA TYR A 369 11.02 6.60 12.23
C TYR A 369 10.32 7.08 10.95
N LEU A 370 10.54 8.34 10.56
CA LEU A 370 10.03 8.90 9.31
C LEU A 370 10.51 8.08 8.12
N PHE A 371 11.78 7.67 8.13
CA PHE A 371 12.34 6.85 7.07
C PHE A 371 11.64 5.50 6.92
N GLY A 372 11.36 4.81 8.03
CA GLY A 372 10.59 3.57 8.03
C GLY A 372 9.15 3.79 7.58
N LEU A 373 8.51 4.84 8.11
CA LEU A 373 7.14 5.22 7.77
C LEU A 373 6.98 5.49 6.27
N LEU A 374 7.85 6.29 5.65
CA LEU A 374 7.76 6.65 4.24
C LEU A 374 8.12 5.50 3.28
N ASN A 375 8.94 4.55 3.73
CA ASN A 375 9.23 3.32 2.98
C ASN A 375 8.28 2.15 3.31
N SER A 376 7.24 2.37 4.13
CA SER A 376 6.24 1.35 4.47
C SER A 376 5.36 0.98 3.29
N THR A 377 4.76 -0.20 3.36
CA THR A 377 3.84 -0.66 2.31
C THR A 377 2.60 0.24 2.24
N ALA A 378 2.08 0.69 3.39
CA ALA A 378 0.94 1.61 3.45
C ALA A 378 1.21 2.94 2.74
N LEU A 379 2.33 3.62 3.06
CA LEU A 379 2.63 4.92 2.44
C LEU A 379 3.13 4.79 1.00
N SER A 380 3.76 3.67 0.64
CA SER A 380 4.09 3.37 -0.76
C SER A 380 2.82 3.21 -1.61
N LYS A 381 1.81 2.49 -1.11
CA LYS A 381 0.51 2.38 -1.79
C LYS A 381 -0.19 3.74 -1.87
N LEU A 382 -0.15 4.52 -0.80
CA LEU A 382 -0.79 5.84 -0.79
C LEU A 382 -0.13 6.80 -1.79
N ILE A 383 1.20 6.94 -1.77
CA ILE A 383 1.89 7.89 -2.64
C ILE A 383 1.72 7.54 -4.12
N THR A 384 1.64 6.25 -4.48
CA THR A 384 1.37 5.82 -5.86
C THR A 384 -0.05 6.16 -6.33
N THR A 385 -1.02 6.27 -5.41
CA THR A 385 -2.38 6.76 -5.74
C THR A 385 -2.46 8.28 -5.90
N LEU A 386 -1.57 9.01 -5.25
CA LEU A 386 -1.49 10.48 -5.32
C LEU A 386 -0.66 10.95 -6.53
N ALA A 387 0.39 10.20 -6.85
CA ALA A 387 1.35 10.57 -7.89
C ALA A 387 0.79 10.33 -9.30
N ARG A 388 1.25 11.17 -10.24
CA ARG A 388 0.99 10.96 -11.66
C ARG A 388 1.88 9.83 -12.17
N GLN A 389 1.30 8.89 -12.92
CA GLN A 389 2.05 7.91 -13.68
C GLN A 389 2.46 8.48 -15.05
N THR A 390 3.70 8.25 -15.47
CA THR A 390 4.23 8.58 -16.79
C THR A 390 3.86 7.50 -17.81
N ASP A 391 4.01 7.81 -19.11
CA ASP A 391 3.71 6.87 -20.21
C ASP A 391 4.56 5.59 -20.14
N ASP A 392 5.77 5.67 -19.56
CA ASP A 392 6.67 4.53 -19.33
C ASP A 392 6.42 3.81 -17.99
N GLY A 393 5.32 4.12 -17.30
CA GLY A 393 4.87 3.41 -16.10
C GLY A 393 5.53 3.84 -14.79
N LYS A 394 6.37 4.89 -14.80
CA LYS A 394 7.01 5.44 -13.60
C LYS A 394 6.11 6.44 -12.89
N TYR A 395 6.42 6.75 -11.63
CA TYR A 395 5.72 7.74 -10.84
C TYR A 395 6.49 9.06 -10.80
N GLU A 396 5.79 10.16 -11.05
CA GLU A 396 6.29 11.51 -10.87
C GLU A 396 5.89 12.05 -9.48
N LEU A 397 6.88 12.13 -8.60
CA LEU A 397 6.74 12.54 -7.20
C LEU A 397 7.03 14.04 -7.06
N GLN A 398 5.97 14.84 -7.18
CA GLN A 398 6.03 16.27 -6.91
C GLN A 398 6.00 16.56 -5.41
N ALA A 399 6.48 17.74 -5.03
CA ALA A 399 6.57 18.13 -3.63
C ALA A 399 5.26 18.04 -2.86
N HIS A 400 4.16 18.49 -3.46
CA HIS A 400 2.84 18.47 -2.82
C HIS A 400 2.31 17.06 -2.56
N HIS A 401 2.70 16.05 -3.36
CA HIS A 401 2.32 14.65 -3.09
C HIS A 401 2.98 14.17 -1.79
N VAL A 402 4.29 14.38 -1.65
CA VAL A 402 5.07 13.96 -0.47
C VAL A 402 4.70 14.77 0.76
N GLU A 403 4.55 16.09 0.62
CA GLU A 403 4.15 17.00 1.69
C GLU A 403 2.80 16.64 2.30
N SER A 404 1.88 16.07 1.51
CA SER A 404 0.54 15.67 1.94
C SER A 404 0.49 14.31 2.64
N LEU A 405 1.60 13.56 2.67
CA LEU A 405 1.61 12.25 3.29
C LEU A 405 1.34 12.36 4.80
N PRO A 406 0.50 11.47 5.36
CA PRO A 406 0.09 11.50 6.75
C PRO A 406 1.19 10.99 7.68
N ILE A 407 1.34 11.63 8.84
CA ILE A 407 2.21 11.18 9.92
C ILE A 407 1.31 10.69 11.08
N PRO A 408 1.13 9.38 11.24
CA PRO A 408 0.26 8.85 12.28
C PRO A 408 0.84 9.10 13.67
N ASP A 409 -0.05 9.20 14.67
CA ASP A 409 0.39 9.24 16.06
C ASP A 409 0.87 7.85 16.47
N ALA A 410 1.99 7.79 17.18
CA ALA A 410 2.59 6.56 17.63
C ALA A 410 3.37 6.84 18.91
N ASP A 411 3.25 5.97 19.90
CA ASP A 411 3.98 6.10 21.15
C ASP A 411 5.50 5.97 20.93
N GLY A 412 6.29 6.45 21.90
CA GLY A 412 7.74 6.49 21.78
C GLY A 412 8.40 5.12 21.60
N LEU A 413 7.82 4.04 22.13
CA LEU A 413 8.36 2.68 21.94
C LEU A 413 8.13 2.20 20.51
N SER A 414 6.91 2.38 19.99
CA SER A 414 6.58 2.05 18.60
C SER A 414 7.44 2.85 17.61
N ARG A 415 7.58 4.16 17.83
CA ARG A 415 8.47 5.01 17.02
C ARG A 415 9.92 4.53 17.06
N GLY A 416 10.43 4.22 18.26
CA GLY A 416 11.78 3.71 18.43
C GLY A 416 12.00 2.36 17.73
N ARG A 417 11.02 1.44 17.80
CA ARG A 417 11.09 0.13 17.17
C ARG A 417 11.08 0.23 15.65
N VAL A 418 10.16 1.02 15.08
CA VAL A 418 10.12 1.31 13.64
C VAL A 418 11.44 1.90 13.18
N GLY A 419 12.00 2.88 13.91
CA GLY A 419 13.30 3.47 13.57
C GLY A 419 14.45 2.47 13.56
N GLN A 420 14.54 1.59 14.57
CA GLN A 420 15.56 0.55 14.62
C GLN A 420 15.45 -0.44 13.45
N ILE A 421 14.23 -0.88 13.15
CA ILE A 421 13.99 -1.79 12.03
C ILE A 421 14.34 -1.09 10.71
N ALA A 422 13.92 0.15 10.53
CA ALA A 422 14.19 0.91 9.32
C ALA A 422 15.68 1.11 9.08
N GLN A 423 16.46 1.43 10.13
CA GLN A 423 17.91 1.49 10.04
C GLN A 423 18.51 0.14 9.64
N PHE A 424 18.07 -0.95 10.28
CA PHE A 424 18.55 -2.29 9.95
C PHE A 424 18.23 -2.69 8.50
N CYS A 425 17.01 -2.41 8.03
CA CYS A 425 16.61 -2.65 6.64
C CYS A 425 17.44 -1.81 5.65
N MET A 426 17.77 -0.56 5.98
CA MET A 426 18.68 0.26 5.17
C MET A 426 20.06 -0.39 5.03
N GLU A 427 20.66 -0.81 6.14
CA GLU A 427 21.98 -1.46 6.15
C GLU A 427 21.96 -2.76 5.33
N LYS A 428 20.94 -3.61 5.52
CA LYS A 428 20.81 -4.86 4.75
C LYS A 428 20.54 -4.64 3.27
N ALA A 429 19.76 -3.62 2.91
CA ALA A 429 19.52 -3.26 1.51
C ALA A 429 20.80 -2.74 0.85
N GLN A 430 21.64 -2.01 1.58
CA GLN A 430 22.95 -1.58 1.12
C GLN A 430 23.92 -2.75 0.95
N ASP A 431 24.00 -3.67 1.92
CA ASP A 431 24.81 -4.89 1.83
C ASP A 431 24.44 -5.72 0.60
N ARG A 432 23.12 -5.91 0.38
CA ARG A 432 22.58 -6.60 -0.79
C ARG A 432 22.99 -5.93 -2.09
N ARG A 433 22.83 -4.61 -2.19
CA ARG A 433 23.26 -3.84 -3.37
C ARG A 433 24.76 -4.01 -3.61
N ASP A 434 25.58 -3.92 -2.56
CA ASP A 434 27.03 -4.00 -2.69
C ASP A 434 27.50 -5.39 -3.12
N CYS A 435 26.85 -6.45 -2.65
CA CYS A 435 27.01 -7.80 -3.16
C CYS A 435 26.73 -7.87 -4.67
N ILE A 436 25.58 -7.35 -5.11
CA ILE A 436 25.20 -7.31 -6.55
C ILE A 436 26.26 -6.58 -7.37
N LEU A 437 26.64 -5.37 -6.96
CA LEU A 437 27.62 -4.54 -7.67
C LEU A 437 29.03 -5.16 -7.65
N HIS A 438 29.39 -5.85 -6.57
CA HIS A 438 30.67 -6.55 -6.47
C HIS A 438 30.72 -7.73 -7.46
N PHE A 439 29.68 -8.56 -7.49
CA PHE A 439 29.59 -9.67 -8.44
C PHE A 439 29.68 -9.17 -9.89
N GLN A 440 28.88 -8.16 -10.24
CA GLN A 440 28.91 -7.54 -11.57
C GLN A 440 30.31 -7.02 -11.95
N GLY A 441 30.98 -6.33 -11.03
CA GLY A 441 32.34 -5.82 -11.23
C GLY A 441 33.36 -6.94 -11.42
N MET A 442 33.28 -8.01 -10.62
CA MET A 442 34.14 -9.19 -10.73
C MET A 442 33.92 -9.93 -12.05
N THR A 443 32.67 -10.07 -12.49
CA THR A 443 32.33 -10.65 -13.78
C THR A 443 32.91 -9.85 -14.93
N ALA A 444 32.71 -8.53 -14.95
CA ALA A 444 33.27 -7.66 -15.98
C ALA A 444 34.81 -7.68 -15.99
N PHE A 445 35.44 -7.64 -14.81
CA PHE A 445 36.90 -7.64 -14.68
C PHE A 445 37.56 -8.93 -15.18
N ASN A 446 37.02 -10.09 -14.79
CA ASN A 446 37.66 -11.37 -15.13
C ASN A 446 37.32 -11.86 -16.55
N LEU A 447 36.12 -11.53 -17.07
CA LEU A 447 35.62 -12.09 -18.33
C LEU A 447 35.57 -11.06 -19.47
N SER A 448 35.74 -9.77 -19.18
CA SER A 448 35.81 -8.71 -20.19
C SER A 448 36.73 -7.54 -19.80
N PRO A 449 38.01 -7.79 -19.48
CA PRO A 449 38.93 -6.74 -19.02
C PRO A 449 39.13 -5.62 -20.05
N GLU A 450 39.06 -5.94 -21.34
CA GLU A 450 39.19 -4.96 -22.44
C GLU A 450 37.92 -4.12 -22.66
N LYS A 451 36.78 -4.56 -22.13
CA LYS A 451 35.50 -3.85 -22.17
C LYS A 451 35.09 -3.32 -20.79
N LEU A 452 36.05 -3.10 -19.88
CA LEU A 452 35.80 -2.46 -18.59
C LEU A 452 35.15 -1.09 -18.81
N GLY A 453 33.82 -1.00 -18.65
CA GLY A 453 33.02 0.19 -18.96
C GLY A 453 31.92 0.00 -20.00
N ALA A 454 31.89 -1.13 -20.73
CA ALA A 454 30.72 -1.49 -21.54
C ALA A 454 29.53 -1.82 -20.63
N LYS A 455 28.34 -1.31 -21.00
CA LYS A 455 27.11 -1.53 -20.24
C LYS A 455 26.76 -3.03 -20.25
N LEU A 456 26.60 -3.62 -19.06
CA LEU A 456 26.07 -4.97 -18.91
C LEU A 456 24.65 -5.06 -19.48
N SER A 457 24.27 -6.22 -20.02
CA SER A 457 22.87 -6.46 -20.41
C SER A 457 21.97 -6.45 -19.17
N ASP A 458 20.69 -6.13 -19.33
CA ASP A 458 19.74 -6.09 -18.21
C ASP A 458 19.65 -7.44 -17.48
N ARG A 459 19.88 -8.56 -18.17
CA ARG A 459 19.92 -9.91 -17.57
C ARG A 459 21.17 -10.12 -16.72
N LEU A 460 22.34 -9.61 -17.13
CA LEU A 460 23.55 -9.66 -16.32
C LEU A 460 23.52 -8.68 -15.15
N LEU A 461 22.80 -7.56 -15.29
CA LEU A 461 22.52 -6.68 -14.16
C LEU A 461 21.68 -7.40 -13.08
N ASN A 462 20.74 -8.25 -13.50
CA ASN A 462 19.88 -9.07 -12.63
C ASN A 462 20.32 -10.54 -12.58
N TRP A 463 21.63 -10.80 -12.51
CA TRP A 463 22.20 -12.15 -12.56
C TRP A 463 21.63 -13.13 -11.53
N PHE A 464 21.21 -12.63 -10.37
CA PHE A 464 20.63 -13.40 -9.26
C PHE A 464 19.27 -14.03 -9.61
N GLU A 465 18.60 -13.56 -10.67
CA GLU A 465 17.36 -14.15 -11.18
C GLU A 465 17.60 -15.34 -12.12
N LEU A 466 18.87 -15.62 -12.47
CA LEU A 466 19.24 -16.64 -13.45
C LEU A 466 19.66 -17.95 -12.77
N ASP A 467 19.59 -19.05 -13.52
CA ASP A 467 20.42 -20.22 -13.26
C ASP A 467 21.82 -20.05 -13.90
N PHE A 468 22.80 -20.82 -13.43
CA PHE A 468 24.17 -20.69 -13.88
C PHE A 468 24.35 -20.90 -15.40
N ASP A 469 23.63 -21.86 -15.98
CA ASP A 469 23.71 -22.15 -17.42
C ASP A 469 23.21 -20.96 -18.26
N THR A 470 22.13 -20.32 -17.81
CA THR A 470 21.58 -19.13 -18.45
C THR A 470 22.48 -17.92 -18.26
N PHE A 471 23.03 -17.72 -17.07
CA PHE A 471 24.05 -16.71 -16.80
C PHE A 471 25.25 -16.88 -17.75
N ARG A 472 25.80 -18.09 -17.87
CA ARG A 472 26.94 -18.39 -18.76
C ARG A 472 26.61 -18.11 -20.23
N ARG A 473 25.41 -18.50 -20.71
CA ARG A 473 24.97 -18.17 -22.08
C ARG A 473 24.91 -16.66 -22.31
N GLU A 474 24.42 -15.92 -21.33
CA GLU A 474 24.32 -14.47 -21.41
C GLU A 474 25.71 -13.80 -21.45
N ILE A 475 26.68 -14.34 -20.68
CA ILE A 475 28.09 -13.94 -20.74
C ILE A 475 28.67 -14.15 -22.14
N ILE A 476 28.50 -15.35 -22.71
CA ILE A 476 28.99 -15.67 -24.06
C ILE A 476 28.38 -14.71 -25.10
N SER A 477 27.07 -14.46 -25.00
CA SER A 477 26.37 -13.55 -25.90
C SER A 477 26.84 -12.10 -25.76
N SER A 478 27.10 -11.64 -24.54
CA SER A 478 27.45 -10.24 -24.25
C SER A 478 28.92 -9.93 -24.49
N PHE A 479 29.82 -10.84 -24.10
CA PHE A 479 31.26 -10.60 -24.13
C PHE A 479 31.96 -11.29 -25.30
N GLY A 480 31.37 -12.35 -25.87
CA GLY A 480 32.01 -13.19 -26.89
C GLY A 480 33.09 -14.11 -26.31
N VAL A 481 33.11 -14.28 -24.99
CA VAL A 481 34.07 -15.09 -24.23
C VAL A 481 33.30 -16.05 -23.35
N ASP A 482 33.84 -17.27 -23.19
CA ASP A 482 33.30 -18.28 -22.29
C ASP A 482 34.19 -18.41 -21.03
N ILE A 483 33.62 -18.95 -19.96
CA ILE A 483 34.35 -19.30 -18.74
C ILE A 483 35.27 -20.49 -19.04
N PRO A 484 36.58 -20.41 -18.76
CA PRO A 484 37.51 -21.52 -18.99
C PRO A 484 37.06 -22.79 -18.25
N ALA A 485 37.19 -23.95 -18.89
CA ALA A 485 36.71 -25.23 -18.35
C ALA A 485 37.30 -25.57 -16.97
N ASN A 486 38.55 -25.17 -16.72
CA ASN A 486 39.22 -25.38 -15.43
C ASN A 486 38.68 -24.48 -14.31
N ASP A 487 38.14 -23.31 -14.67
CA ASP A 487 37.59 -22.33 -13.72
C ASP A 487 36.08 -22.53 -13.50
N LEU A 488 35.43 -23.34 -14.34
CA LEU A 488 33.99 -23.57 -14.31
C LEU A 488 33.48 -24.02 -12.92
N PRO A 489 34.11 -24.98 -12.22
CA PRO A 489 33.66 -25.36 -10.87
C PRO A 489 33.73 -24.21 -9.87
N THR A 490 34.78 -23.37 -9.95
CA THR A 490 34.96 -22.20 -9.09
C THR A 490 33.89 -21.15 -9.36
N TRP A 491 33.59 -20.88 -10.64
CA TRP A 491 32.53 -19.95 -11.04
C TRP A 491 31.14 -20.41 -10.63
N VAL A 492 30.83 -21.70 -10.78
CA VAL A 492 29.57 -22.28 -10.31
C VAL A 492 29.45 -22.07 -8.79
N ALA A 493 30.47 -22.47 -8.03
CA ALA A 493 30.44 -22.33 -6.58
C ALA A 493 30.29 -20.86 -6.13
N TYR A 494 31.01 -19.93 -6.77
CA TYR A 494 30.92 -18.51 -6.47
C TYR A 494 29.55 -17.93 -6.83
N PHE A 495 29.00 -18.25 -8.01
CA PHE A 495 27.67 -17.82 -8.43
C PHE A 495 26.57 -18.29 -7.47
N GLU A 496 26.57 -19.59 -7.11
CA GLU A 496 25.56 -20.15 -6.21
C GLU A 496 25.68 -19.58 -4.79
N GLN A 497 26.91 -19.34 -4.31
CA GLN A 497 27.13 -18.71 -3.01
C GLN A 497 26.60 -17.28 -2.99
N GLU A 498 26.93 -16.45 -3.98
CA GLU A 498 26.46 -15.07 -4.01
C GLU A 498 24.95 -15.00 -4.24
N LYS A 499 24.37 -15.91 -5.04
CA LYS A 499 22.91 -16.02 -5.18
C LYS A 499 22.24 -16.33 -3.85
N THR A 500 22.79 -17.29 -3.10
CA THR A 500 22.32 -17.61 -1.74
C THR A 500 22.40 -16.40 -0.82
N ASN A 501 23.48 -15.62 -0.88
CA ASN A 501 23.60 -14.39 -0.10
C ASN A 501 22.47 -13.39 -0.44
N ILE A 502 22.12 -13.22 -1.72
CA ILE A 502 21.02 -12.36 -2.15
C ILE A 502 19.66 -12.86 -1.63
N ASP A 503 19.42 -14.17 -1.68
CA ASP A 503 18.21 -14.78 -1.15
C ASP A 503 18.08 -14.59 0.37
N ASP A 504 19.19 -14.74 1.11
CA ASP A 504 19.24 -14.47 2.55
C ASP A 504 18.93 -13.00 2.87
N PHE A 505 19.48 -12.06 2.10
CA PHE A 505 19.14 -10.64 2.26
C PHE A 505 17.67 -10.36 1.96
N ASN A 506 17.10 -10.96 0.92
CA ASN A 506 15.67 -10.80 0.58
C ASN A 506 14.79 -11.31 1.74
N PHE A 507 15.08 -12.51 2.25
CA PHE A 507 14.33 -13.09 3.37
C PHE A 507 14.38 -12.20 4.62
N VAL A 508 15.56 -11.68 4.94
CA VAL A 508 15.74 -10.77 6.08
C VAL A 508 14.96 -9.47 5.86
N LEU A 509 15.07 -8.86 4.68
CA LEU A 509 14.35 -7.64 4.35
C LEU A 509 12.84 -7.85 4.47
N ASP A 510 12.28 -8.84 3.79
CA ASP A 510 10.85 -9.15 3.79
C ASP A 510 10.31 -9.36 5.21
N ARG A 511 11.03 -10.12 6.03
CA ARG A 511 10.66 -10.39 7.42
C ARG A 511 10.57 -9.10 8.24
N TYR A 512 11.61 -8.27 8.19
CA TYR A 512 11.70 -7.09 9.05
C TYR A 512 10.84 -5.93 8.53
N THR A 513 10.72 -5.76 7.21
CA THR A 513 9.74 -4.80 6.66
C THR A 513 8.33 -5.22 7.01
N GLY A 514 8.01 -6.52 7.00
CA GLY A 514 6.71 -7.02 7.46
C GLY A 514 6.46 -6.74 8.94
N GLU A 515 7.45 -6.94 9.82
CA GLU A 515 7.34 -6.56 11.24
C GLU A 515 7.10 -5.05 11.41
N MET A 516 7.85 -4.22 10.68
CA MET A 516 7.69 -2.76 10.70
C MET A 516 6.31 -2.33 10.20
N ASP A 517 5.84 -2.92 9.11
CA ASP A 517 4.53 -2.60 8.52
C ASP A 517 3.40 -2.87 9.52
N GLN A 518 3.49 -3.91 10.37
CA GLN A 518 2.49 -4.14 11.43
C GLN A 518 2.39 -2.97 12.42
N PHE A 519 3.51 -2.41 12.89
CA PHE A 519 3.50 -1.22 13.75
C PHE A 519 2.86 -0.02 13.05
N ILE A 520 3.03 0.09 11.74
CA ILE A 520 2.50 1.21 10.95
C ILE A 520 1.00 1.01 10.69
N TYR A 521 0.58 -0.22 10.38
CA TYR A 521 -0.83 -0.59 10.25
C TYR A 521 -1.59 -0.30 11.56
N ASP A 522 -1.02 -0.68 12.71
CA ASP A 522 -1.57 -0.37 14.02
C ASP A 522 -1.68 1.15 14.27
N ALA A 523 -0.64 1.92 13.91
CA ALA A 523 -0.64 3.38 14.07
C ALA A 523 -1.72 4.08 13.22
N PHE A 524 -2.07 3.51 12.06
CA PHE A 524 -3.19 3.95 11.23
C PHE A 524 -4.56 3.34 11.62
N GLY A 525 -4.58 2.38 12.55
CA GLY A 525 -5.81 1.66 12.94
C GLY A 525 -6.38 0.81 11.80
N LEU A 526 -5.51 0.20 11.00
CA LEU A 526 -5.88 -0.66 9.88
C LEU A 526 -6.24 -2.06 10.39
N ASP A 527 -7.32 -2.62 9.84
CA ASP A 527 -7.71 -4.00 10.11
C ASP A 527 -7.26 -4.95 8.99
N GLU A 528 -7.53 -6.24 9.13
CA GLU A 528 -7.09 -7.25 8.17
C GLU A 528 -7.60 -7.00 6.74
N ASP A 529 -8.78 -6.40 6.58
CA ASP A 529 -9.34 -6.10 5.25
C ASP A 529 -8.65 -4.87 4.62
N ASP A 530 -8.30 -3.87 5.42
CA ASP A 530 -7.48 -2.74 4.97
C ASP A 530 -6.10 -3.20 4.51
N ILE A 531 -5.46 -4.06 5.32
CA ILE A 531 -4.12 -4.60 5.04
C ILE A 531 -4.16 -5.42 3.75
N ALA A 532 -5.16 -6.30 3.60
CA ALA A 532 -5.33 -7.09 2.38
C ALA A 532 -5.50 -6.20 1.14
N LEU A 533 -6.19 -5.07 1.24
CA LEU A 533 -6.36 -4.13 0.14
C LEU A 533 -5.05 -3.38 -0.20
N ILE A 534 -4.25 -3.02 0.81
CA ILE A 534 -2.94 -2.40 0.62
C ILE A 534 -1.97 -3.37 -0.06
N GLU A 535 -1.93 -4.61 0.40
CA GLU A 535 -0.98 -5.64 -0.04
C GLU A 535 -1.40 -6.33 -1.34
N GLN A 536 -2.60 -6.05 -1.84
CA GLN A 536 -3.03 -6.50 -3.16
C GLN A 536 -2.16 -5.84 -4.25
N ARG A 537 -1.37 -6.69 -4.92
CA ARG A 537 -0.48 -6.33 -6.03
C ARG A 537 -1.23 -5.99 -7.30
#